data_AF-A0A8T2KNS1-F1
#
_entry.id   AF-A0A8T2KNS1-F1
#
_cell.length_a   1.000
_cell.length_b   1.000
_cell.length_c   1.000
_cell.angle_alpha   90.00
_cell.angle_beta   90.00
_cell.angle_gamma   90.00
#
_symmetry.space_group_name_H-M   'P 1'
#
loop_
_entity.id
_entity.type
_entity.pdbx_description
1 polymer ?
#
loop_
_entity_poly.entity_id
_entity_poly.type
_entity_poly.pdbx_seq_one_letter_code
_entity_poly.pdbx_strand_id
1 'polypeptide(L)' 'MYRECFLNIYKYHCKEVNLLVIVVDVNPIWWGQRAQSDCELNKQVTLPKCIDAVMIMGNSHLFMGRNNKLAVIASHLQER' A
#
# COMPACT_ATOMS: atom_id res chain seq x y z
N MET A 1 4.60 -5.54 21.21
CA MET A 1 5.58 -5.04 20.23
C MET A 1 4.86 -5.00 18.88
N TYR A 2 4.00 -4.00 18.66
CA TYR A 2 3.20 -3.91 17.44
C TYR A 2 4.09 -3.34 16.33
N ARG A 3 4.26 -4.09 15.25
CA ARG A 3 4.99 -3.62 14.06
C ARG A 3 4.27 -2.40 13.50
N GLU A 4 5.02 -1.35 13.18
CA GLU A 4 4.52 -0.23 12.38
C GLU A 4 4.03 -0.78 11.03
N CYS A 5 2.90 -0.31 10.49
CA CYS A 5 2.48 -0.75 9.16
C CYS A 5 3.54 -0.38 8.13
N PHE A 6 4.13 -1.40 7.51
CA PHE A 6 5.09 -1.23 6.44
C PHE A 6 4.36 -1.34 5.11
N LEU A 7 4.15 -0.20 4.45
CA LEU A 7 3.92 -0.22 3.01
C LEU A 7 5.24 -0.58 2.34
N ASN A 8 5.37 -1.82 1.87
CA ASN A 8 6.56 -2.27 1.17
C ASN A 8 6.35 -2.15 -0.33
N ILE A 9 7.18 -1.32 -0.96
CA ILE A 9 7.17 -1.11 -2.41
C ILE A 9 8.38 -1.84 -2.99
N TYR A 10 8.12 -2.84 -3.82
CA TYR A 10 9.16 -3.57 -4.55
C TYR A 10 9.06 -3.22 -6.03
N LYS A 11 10.19 -2.80 -6.61
CA LYS A 11 10.29 -2.50 -8.04
C LYS A 11 11.23 -3.49 -8.70
N TYR A 12 10.74 -4.15 -9.73
CA TYR A 12 11.51 -5.07 -10.55
C TYR A 12 11.63 -4.52 -11.98
N HIS A 13 12.86 -4.50 -12.50
CA HIS A 13 13.17 -4.00 -13.82
C HIS A 13 13.83 -5.10 -14.65
N CYS A 14 13.21 -5.49 -15.76
CA CYS A 14 13.80 -6.34 -16.78
C CYS A 14 13.76 -5.60 -18.13
N LYS A 15 14.66 -5.92 -19.05
CA LYS A 15 14.81 -5.24 -20.35
C LYS A 15 13.51 -5.09 -21.14
N GLU A 16 12.55 -5.98 -20.96
CA GLU A 16 11.27 -5.99 -21.68
C GLU A 16 10.07 -5.56 -20.84
N VAL A 17 10.15 -5.62 -19.50
CA VAL A 17 9.00 -5.43 -18.60
C VAL A 17 9.41 -4.70 -17.32
N ASN A 18 8.64 -3.68 -16.95
CA ASN A 18 8.79 -2.94 -15.69
C ASN A 18 7.69 -3.33 -14.71
N LEU A 19 7.98 -4.23 -13.77
CA LEU A 19 7.00 -4.69 -12.79
C LEU A 19 7.11 -3.89 -11.50
N LEU A 20 6.03 -3.21 -11.12
CA LEU A 20 5.87 -2.62 -9.79
C LEU A 20 4.98 -3.54 -8.95
N VAL A 21 5.51 -3.98 -7.80
CA VAL A 21 4.78 -4.79 -6.82
C VAL A 21 4.58 -3.94 -5.56
N ILE A 22 3.32 -3.66 -5.24
CA ILE A 22 2.95 -2.90 -4.05
C ILE A 22 2.34 -3.88 -3.05
N VAL A 23 2.97 -4.05 -1.90
CA VAL A 23 2.42 -4.87 -0.80
C VAL A 23 1.83 -3.93 0.24
N VAL A 24 0.50 -3.97 0.37
CA VAL A 24 -0.25 -3.13 1.30
C VAL A 24 -0.62 -3.96 2.54
N ASP A 25 -0.18 -3.53 3.71
CA ASP A 25 -0.62 -4.11 4.97
C ASP A 25 -2.07 -3.70 5.27
N VAL A 26 -2.97 -4.68 5.37
CA VAL A 26 -4.40 -4.47 5.65
C VAL A 26 -4.78 -4.94 7.06
N ASN A 27 -3.84 -4.93 8.00
CA ASN A 27 -4.10 -5.29 9.39
C ASN A 27 -5.22 -4.43 10.02
N PRO A 28 -6.41 -5.00 10.29
CA PRO A 28 -7.55 -4.24 10.79
C PRO A 28 -7.32 -3.66 12.20
N ILE A 29 -6.48 -4.31 13.03
CA ILE A 29 -6.18 -3.84 14.39
C ILE A 29 -5.43 -2.51 14.33
N TRP A 30 -4.38 -2.45 13.50
CA TRP A 30 -3.56 -1.25 13.38
C TRP A 30 -4.33 -0.10 12.75
N TRP A 31 -5.09 -0.37 11.68
CA TRP A 31 -5.94 0.63 11.03
C TRP A 31 -7.07 1.12 11.94
N GLY A 32 -7.64 0.24 12.78
CA GLY A 32 -8.66 0.58 13.77
C GLY A 32 -8.12 1.48 14.89
N GLN A 33 -6.95 1.18 15.45
CA GLN A 33 -6.30 2.02 16.46
C GLN A 33 -6.02 3.44 15.95
N ARG A 34 -5.62 3.56 14.68
CA ARG A 34 -5.31 4.85 14.06
C ARG A 34 -6.55 5.69 13.81
N ALA A 35 -7.65 5.05 13.40
CA ALA A 35 -8.94 5.71 13.22
C ALA A 35 -9.53 6.27 14.53
N GLN A 36 -9.22 5.63 15.67
CA GLN A 36 -9.70 6.05 17.00
C GLN A 36 -8.76 7.03 17.71
N SER A 37 -7.58 7.31 17.16
CA SER A 37 -6.61 8.18 17.84
C SER A 37 -7.03 9.65 17.81
N ASP A 38 -6.79 10.35 18.93
CA ASP A 38 -7.09 11.80 19.05
C ASP A 38 -6.08 12.69 18.31
N CYS A 39 -5.01 12.11 17.79
CA CYS A 39 -4.04 12.83 16.98
C CYS A 39 -4.59 13.06 15.57
N GLU A 40 -4.81 14.34 15.22
CA GLU A 40 -5.28 14.76 13.90
C GLU A 40 -4.45 14.20 12.74
N LEU A 41 -3.14 14.02 12.92
CA LEU A 41 -2.25 13.43 11.92
C LEU A 41 -2.59 11.95 11.65
N ASN A 42 -3.00 11.22 12.68
CA ASN A 42 -3.36 9.81 12.57
C ASN A 42 -4.79 9.61 12.05
N LYS A 43 -5.73 10.53 12.35
CA LYS A 43 -7.06 10.56 11.71
C LYS A 43 -7.00 10.82 10.21
N GLN A 44 -5.98 11.55 9.74
CA GLN A 44 -5.82 11.85 8.31
C GLN A 44 -5.38 10.64 7.50
N VAL A 45 -4.68 9.67 8.10
CA VAL A 45 -4.16 8.46 7.44
C VAL A 45 -5.06 7.26 7.75
N THR A 46 -6.08 7.09 6.92
CA THR A 46 -7.01 5.95 6.98
C THR A 46 -6.75 4.96 5.85
N LEU A 47 -7.17 3.69 6.03
CA LEU A 47 -7.00 2.66 5.00
C LEU A 47 -7.61 3.08 3.64
N PRO A 48 -8.84 3.62 3.55
CA PRO A 48 -9.39 4.07 2.26
C PRO A 48 -8.52 5.11 1.55
N LYS A 49 -8.05 6.14 2.29
CA LYS A 49 -7.16 7.17 1.73
C LYS A 49 -5.80 6.60 1.30
N CYS A 50 -5.29 5.61 2.02
CA CYS A 50 -4.07 4.90 1.65
C CYS A 50 -4.27 4.14 0.33
N ILE A 51 -5.39 3.42 0.18
CA ILE A 51 -5.73 2.69 -1.04
C ILE A 51 -5.92 3.67 -2.22
N ASP A 52 -6.56 4.82 -2.01
CA ASP A 52 -6.68 5.87 -3.03
C ASP A 52 -5.31 6.35 -3.52
N ALA A 53 -4.38 6.61 -2.60
CA ALA A 53 -3.02 7.00 -2.95
C ALA A 53 -2.25 5.89 -3.68
N VAL A 54 -2.42 4.62 -3.26
CA VAL A 54 -1.83 3.45 -3.94
C VAL A 54 -2.38 3.29 -5.36
N MET A 55 -3.68 3.52 -5.57
CA MET A 55 -4.28 3.51 -6.91
C MET A 55 -3.69 4.61 -7.80
N ILE A 56 -3.56 5.84 -7.28
CA ILE A 56 -2.93 6.95 -8.02
C ILE A 56 -1.50 6.59 -8.40
N MET A 57 -0.71 6.08 -7.44
CA MET A 57 0.68 5.65 -7.68
C MET A 57 0.76 4.54 -8.74
N GLY A 58 -0.10 3.53 -8.65
CA GLY A 58 -0.18 2.44 -9.61
C GLY A 58 -0.52 2.93 -11.02
N ASN A 59 -1.49 3.84 -11.13
CA ASN A 59 -1.87 4.46 -12.39
C ASN A 59 -0.74 5.30 -12.98
N SER A 60 -0.02 6.07 -12.16
CA SER A 60 1.16 6.80 -12.60
C SER A 60 2.22 5.86 -13.16
N HIS A 61 2.47 4.73 -12.51
CA HIS A 61 3.42 3.72 -13.03
C HIS A 61 2.96 3.16 -14.37
N LEU A 62 1.68 2.81 -14.54
CA LEU A 62 1.15 2.33 -15.83
C LEU A 62 1.22 3.41 -16.93
N PHE A 63 1.06 4.68 -16.59
CA PHE A 63 1.14 5.80 -17.53
C PHE A 63 2.56 6.04 -18.07
N MET A 64 3.60 5.73 -17.28
CA MET A 64 5.00 5.97 -17.67
C MET A 64 5.51 5.09 -18.83
N GLY A 65 4.80 4.02 -19.21
CA GLY A 65 5.23 3.16 -20.31
C GLY A 65 4.31 1.97 -20.56
N ARG A 66 4.14 1.59 -21.84
CA ARG A 66 3.23 0.51 -22.27
C ARG A 66 3.64 -0.88 -21.75
N ASN A 67 4.92 -1.07 -21.43
CA ASN A 67 5.44 -2.32 -20.88
C ASN A 67 5.48 -2.33 -19.34
N ASN A 68 4.94 -1.29 -18.70
CA ASN A 68 4.82 -1.25 -17.26
C ASN A 68 3.67 -2.15 -16.81
N LYS A 69 3.96 -2.99 -15.82
CA LYS A 69 3.01 -3.92 -15.19
C LYS A 69 2.93 -3.58 -13.71
N LEU A 70 1.75 -3.80 -13.15
CA LEU A 70 1.45 -3.50 -11.76
C LEU A 70 0.87 -4.76 -11.10
N ALA A 71 1.34 -5.08 -9.90
CA ALA A 71 0.73 -6.04 -9.01
C ALA A 71 0.53 -5.38 -7.64
N VAL A 72 -0.69 -5.45 -7.10
CA VAL A 72 -1.01 -4.96 -5.75
C VAL A 72 -1.43 -6.15 -4.92
N ILE A 73 -0.76 -6.37 -3.80
CA ILE A 73 -0.97 -7.51 -2.90
C ILE A 73 -1.39 -6.98 -1.54
N ALA A 74 -2.54 -7.42 -1.05
CA ALA A 74 -2.98 -7.14 0.31
C ALA A 74 -2.38 -8.19 1.26
N SER A 75 -1.58 -7.72 2.22
CA SER A 75 -1.04 -8.54 3.30
C SER A 75 -1.99 -8.46 4.49
N HIS A 76 -2.80 -9.50 4.66
CA HIS A 76 -3.68 -9.64 5.81
C HIS A 76 -3.00 -10.50 6.89
N LEU A 77 -2.89 -9.99 8.12
CA LEU A 77 -2.52 -10.80 9.28
C LEU A 77 -3.77 -11.56 9.74
N GLN A 78 -3.83 -12.87 9.45
CA GLN A 78 -4.83 -13.74 10.07
C GLN A 78 -4.26 -14.20 11.42
N GLU A 79 -4.62 -13.48 12.49
CA GLU A 79 -4.37 -13.96 13.85
C GLU A 79 -5.18 -15.26 14.07
N ARG A 80 -4.50 -16.32 14.51
CA ARG A 80 -5.09 -17.57 14.99
C ARG A 80 -5.29 -17.49 16.48
#